data_AF-A0A8H4RKV4-F1
#
_entry.id   AF-A0A8H4RKV4-F1
#
_cell.length_a   1.000
_cell.length_b   1.000
_cell.length_c   1.000
_cell.angle_alpha   90.00
_cell.angle_beta   90.00
_cell.angle_gamma   90.00
#
_symmetry.space_group_name_H-M   'P 1'
#
loop_
_entity.id
_entity.type
_entity.pdbx_description
1 polymer ?
#
loop_
_entity_poly.entity_id
_entity_poly.type
_entity_poly.pdbx_seq_one_letter_code
_entity_poly.pdbx_strand_id
1 'polypeptide(L)'
;MSPVTISNADQLPLAKKLRRLHGIISNLVDVSRTLGLYLGVLYRGSTIHTAHFGKRGNSEGEVSLPNDDTVYSIASLTKAFTVSKISMLVDRPLSLGRTTFARFEGDNVALPHSVYNDSSSAVVPSSRWSTIGGLGGGKAGKSTISDLLIFYKAMPLAYNSEI
;
A
#
# COMPACT_ATOMS: atom_id res chain seq x y z
N MET A 1 -5.05 15.87 23.83
CA MET A 1 -4.48 16.99 23.03
C MET A 1 -5.63 17.81 22.49
N SER A 2 -5.70 19.09 22.82
CA SER A 2 -6.72 20.00 22.26
C SER A 2 -6.44 20.25 20.77
N PRO A 3 -7.45 20.41 19.90
CA PRO A 3 -7.24 20.68 18.49
C PRO A 3 -6.50 22.01 18.32
N VAL A 4 -5.40 22.01 17.59
CA VAL A 4 -4.71 23.25 17.20
C VAL A 4 -5.57 23.92 16.12
N THR A 5 -6.31 24.97 16.48
CA THR A 5 -7.00 25.81 15.50
C THR A 5 -5.96 26.67 14.77
N ILE A 6 -5.80 26.45 13.45
CA ILE A 6 -4.79 27.13 12.63
C ILE A 6 -5.44 28.29 11.87
N SER A 7 -4.77 29.44 11.86
CA SER A 7 -5.11 30.61 11.05
C SER A 7 -4.93 30.34 9.55
N ASN A 8 -5.93 30.71 8.74
CA ASN A 8 -5.94 30.61 7.27
C ASN A 8 -4.78 31.36 6.56
N ALA A 9 -4.02 32.21 7.26
CA ALA A 9 -3.01 33.10 6.68
C ALA A 9 -1.78 32.36 6.10
N ASP A 10 -1.34 31.26 6.73
CA ASP A 10 -0.11 30.55 6.33
C ASP A 10 -0.33 29.50 5.21
N GLN A 11 -1.57 29.05 5.03
CA GLN A 11 -1.91 28.03 4.03
C GLN A 11 -2.00 28.61 2.62
N LEU A 12 -2.43 29.86 2.48
CA LEU A 12 -2.64 30.54 1.20
C LEU A 12 -1.34 30.72 0.37
N PRO A 13 -0.20 31.15 0.97
CA PRO A 13 1.07 31.23 0.25
C PRO A 13 1.58 29.87 -0.23
N LEU A 14 1.39 28.81 0.57
CA LEU A 14 1.82 27.46 0.23
C LEU A 14 0.97 26.85 -0.90
N ALA A 15 -0.35 27.00 -0.83
CA ALA A 15 -1.25 26.59 -1.90
C ALA A 15 -0.93 27.31 -3.23
N LYS A 16 -0.54 28.59 -3.18
CA LYS A 16 -0.10 29.33 -4.37
C LYS A 16 1.21 28.77 -4.96
N LYS A 17 2.17 28.35 -4.12
CA LYS A 17 3.39 27.68 -4.59
C LYS A 17 3.08 26.34 -5.26
N LEU A 18 2.19 25.53 -4.67
CA LEU A 18 1.77 24.24 -5.23
C LEU A 18 1.12 24.40 -6.62
N ARG A 19 0.26 25.41 -6.80
CA ARG A 19 -0.32 25.72 -8.11
C ARG A 19 0.72 26.07 -9.18
N ARG A 20 1.83 26.72 -8.81
CA ARG A 20 2.91 27.04 -9.77
C ARG A 20 3.62 25.79 -10.30
N LEU A 21 3.53 24.65 -9.61
CA LEU A 21 4.11 23.38 -10.06
C LEU A 21 3.24 22.63 -11.08
N HIS A 22 1.99 23.07 -11.30
CA HIS A 22 1.05 22.37 -12.18
C HIS A 22 1.61 22.15 -13.59
N GLY A 23 2.23 23.15 -14.19
CA GLY A 23 2.83 23.00 -15.53
C GLY A 23 3.93 21.93 -15.58
N ILE A 24 4.73 21.81 -14.52
CA ILE A 24 5.78 20.78 -14.42
C ILE A 24 5.14 19.40 -14.28
N ILE A 25 4.13 19.28 -13.41
CA ILE A 25 3.43 18.01 -13.17
C ILE A 25 2.69 17.56 -14.43
N SER A 26 1.99 18.46 -15.13
CA SER A 26 1.34 18.17 -16.40
C SER A 26 2.34 17.65 -17.43
N ASN A 27 3.49 18.32 -17.57
CA ASN A 27 4.55 17.87 -18.48
C ASN A 27 5.07 16.47 -18.11
N LEU A 28 5.22 16.16 -16.82
CA LEU A 28 5.61 14.82 -16.37
C LEU A 28 4.55 13.76 -16.70
N VAL A 29 3.28 14.08 -16.49
CA VAL A 29 2.16 13.19 -16.86
C VAL A 29 2.19 12.90 -18.36
N ASP A 30 2.39 13.93 -19.18
CA ASP A 30 2.47 13.80 -20.64
C ASP A 30 3.67 12.97 -21.10
N VAL A 31 4.88 13.29 -20.62
CA VAL A 31 6.12 12.61 -21.02
C VAL A 31 6.15 11.16 -20.54
N SER A 32 5.62 10.88 -19.33
CA SER A 32 5.51 9.52 -18.80
C SER A 32 4.40 8.69 -19.44
N ARG A 33 3.53 9.32 -20.25
CA ARG A 33 2.28 8.74 -20.78
C ARG A 33 1.39 8.18 -19.67
N THR A 34 1.41 8.81 -18.49
CA THR A 34 0.51 8.46 -17.40
C THR A 34 -0.90 8.90 -17.80
N LEU A 35 -1.87 7.98 -17.77
CA LEU A 35 -3.24 8.29 -18.19
C LEU A 35 -3.82 9.42 -17.34
N GLY A 36 -3.83 9.27 -16.02
CA GLY A 36 -4.33 10.29 -15.10
C GLY A 36 -3.66 10.22 -13.74
N LEU A 37 -3.64 11.36 -13.05
CA LEU A 37 -3.00 11.52 -11.74
C LEU A 37 -3.89 12.37 -10.83
N TYR A 38 -4.01 11.94 -9.58
CA TYR A 38 -4.54 12.73 -8.48
C TYR A 38 -3.41 13.14 -7.53
N LEU A 39 -3.37 14.40 -7.14
CA LEU A 39 -2.43 14.93 -6.16
C LEU A 39 -3.17 15.65 -5.03
N GLY A 40 -3.13 15.07 -3.83
CA GLY A 40 -3.57 15.72 -2.59
C GLY A 40 -2.39 16.09 -1.71
N VAL A 41 -2.40 17.29 -1.13
CA VAL A 41 -1.42 17.74 -0.13
C VAL A 41 -2.11 18.02 1.20
N LEU A 42 -1.74 17.22 2.19
CA LEU A 42 -2.13 17.41 3.59
C LEU A 42 -1.02 18.17 4.33
N TYR A 43 -1.36 19.25 5.01
CA TYR A 43 -0.43 19.99 5.85
C TYR A 43 -1.07 20.32 7.19
N ARG A 44 -0.42 19.90 8.28
CA ARG A 44 -0.89 20.08 9.66
C ARG A 44 -2.33 19.60 9.88
N GLY A 45 -2.67 18.43 9.33
CA GLY A 45 -3.99 17.81 9.50
C GLY A 45 -5.10 18.40 8.62
N SER A 46 -4.81 19.37 7.75
CA SER A 46 -5.78 19.93 6.81
C SER A 46 -5.33 19.74 5.36
N THR A 47 -6.26 19.42 4.47
CA THR A 47 -5.99 19.37 3.03
C THR A 47 -5.86 20.79 2.53
N ILE A 48 -4.67 21.16 2.02
CA ILE A 48 -4.37 22.52 1.55
C ILE A 48 -4.35 22.62 0.02
N HIS A 49 -4.35 21.50 -0.68
CA HIS A 49 -4.35 21.45 -2.13
C HIS A 49 -4.82 20.09 -2.64
N THR A 50 -5.67 20.10 -3.66
CA THR A 50 -6.00 18.96 -4.51
C THR A 50 -5.88 19.38 -5.96
N ALA A 51 -5.42 18.46 -6.82
CA ALA A 51 -5.31 18.68 -8.25
C ALA A 51 -5.42 17.36 -9.02
N HIS A 52 -6.00 17.45 -10.22
CA HIS A 52 -6.20 16.33 -11.14
C HIS A 52 -5.49 16.63 -12.44
N PHE A 53 -4.80 15.64 -13.01
CA PHE A 53 -4.05 15.77 -14.25
C PHE A 53 -4.35 14.60 -15.19
N GLY A 54 -4.17 14.82 -16.48
CA GLY A 54 -4.40 13.81 -17.51
C GLY A 54 -5.88 13.53 -17.76
N LYS A 55 -6.19 12.30 -18.14
CA LYS A 55 -7.49 11.81 -18.56
C LYS A 55 -7.77 10.43 -17.97
N ARG A 56 -9.03 10.09 -17.77
CA ARG A 56 -9.48 8.72 -17.47
C ARG A 56 -10.31 8.20 -18.64
N GLY A 57 -10.19 6.91 -18.93
CA GLY A 57 -11.02 6.21 -19.90
C GLY A 57 -11.95 5.23 -19.19
N ASN A 58 -13.14 4.99 -19.74
CA ASN A 58 -13.98 3.86 -19.34
C ASN A 58 -13.93 2.73 -20.39
N SER A 59 -14.56 1.60 -20.09
CA SER A 59 -14.66 0.43 -20.98
C SER A 59 -15.41 0.70 -22.29
N GLU A 60 -16.14 1.81 -22.37
CA GLU A 60 -16.92 2.24 -23.53
C GLU A 60 -16.13 3.19 -24.44
N GLY A 61 -14.87 3.50 -24.08
CA GLY A 61 -14.01 4.41 -24.84
C GLY A 61 -14.27 5.88 -24.58
N GLU A 62 -15.14 6.22 -23.63
CA GLU A 62 -15.33 7.60 -23.20
C GLU A 62 -14.10 8.08 -22.43
N VAL A 63 -13.62 9.27 -22.78
CA VAL A 63 -12.45 9.89 -22.15
C VAL A 63 -12.90 11.16 -21.43
N SER A 64 -12.76 11.17 -20.10
CA SER A 64 -13.11 12.32 -19.26
C SER A 64 -11.91 12.80 -18.44
N LEU A 65 -12.01 13.98 -17.83
CA LEU A 65 -11.06 14.38 -16.79
C LEU A 65 -11.30 13.56 -15.50
N PRO A 66 -10.24 13.22 -14.75
CA PRO A 66 -10.38 12.73 -13.40
C PRO A 66 -10.98 13.78 -12.46
N ASN A 67 -11.61 13.32 -11.39
CA ASN A 67 -12.22 14.13 -10.34
C ASN A 67 -12.03 13.44 -8.98
N ASP A 68 -12.52 14.06 -7.92
CA ASP A 68 -12.34 13.56 -6.54
C ASP A 68 -12.97 12.17 -6.30
N ASP A 69 -13.93 11.76 -7.14
CA ASP A 69 -14.59 10.46 -7.09
C ASP A 69 -13.92 9.40 -8.00
N THR A 70 -12.82 9.74 -8.67
CA THR A 70 -12.13 8.80 -9.55
C THR A 70 -11.39 7.73 -8.75
N VAL A 71 -11.73 6.46 -9.00
CA VAL A 71 -11.09 5.31 -8.35
C VAL A 71 -9.79 4.95 -9.04
N TYR A 72 -8.69 4.89 -8.27
CA TYR A 72 -7.38 4.46 -8.74
C TYR A 72 -6.98 3.13 -8.11
N SER A 73 -6.30 2.27 -8.88
CA SER A 73 -5.61 1.13 -8.31
C SER A 73 -4.39 1.60 -7.53
N ILE A 74 -4.33 1.28 -6.23
CA ILE A 74 -3.24 1.70 -5.34
C ILE A 74 -2.16 0.62 -5.17
N ALA A 75 -2.34 -0.54 -5.78
CA ALA A 75 -1.38 -1.66 -5.82
C ALA A 75 -0.70 -1.94 -4.47
N SER A 76 0.62 -1.77 -4.38
CA SER A 76 1.38 -2.09 -3.17
C SER A 76 1.07 -1.18 -1.97
N LEU A 77 0.41 -0.04 -2.14
CA LEU A 77 -0.04 0.78 -1.01
C LEU A 77 -1.06 0.05 -0.13
N THR A 78 -1.79 -0.95 -0.65
CA THR A 78 -2.66 -1.83 0.13
C THR A 78 -1.92 -2.51 1.30
N LYS A 79 -0.61 -2.72 1.18
CA LYS A 79 0.21 -3.26 2.28
C LYS A 79 0.23 -2.34 3.49
N ALA A 80 0.19 -1.01 3.31
CA ALA A 80 0.14 -0.06 4.41
C ALA A 80 -1.17 -0.23 5.22
N PHE A 81 -2.30 -0.32 4.54
CA PHE A 81 -3.59 -0.61 5.18
C PHE A 81 -3.59 -1.96 5.92
N THR A 82 -2.97 -2.98 5.32
CA THR A 82 -2.81 -4.31 5.95
C THR A 82 -2.00 -4.21 7.24
N VAL A 83 -0.85 -3.52 7.20
CA VAL A 83 -0.02 -3.29 8.40
C VAL A 83 -0.76 -2.47 9.45
N SER A 84 -1.51 -1.42 9.07
CA SER A 84 -2.33 -0.66 10.02
C SER A 84 -3.35 -1.55 10.72
N LYS A 85 -4.08 -2.40 9.97
CA LYS A 85 -5.04 -3.34 10.57
C LYS A 85 -4.35 -4.41 11.41
N ILE A 86 -3.19 -4.92 11.00
CA ILE A 86 -2.37 -5.81 11.85
C ILE A 86 -1.93 -5.07 13.13
N SER A 87 -1.51 -3.81 13.05
CA SER A 87 -1.10 -3.03 14.23
C SER A 87 -2.24 -2.87 15.23
N MET A 88 -3.46 -2.64 14.75
CA MET A 88 -4.66 -2.61 15.61
C MET A 88 -4.94 -3.97 16.26
N LEU A 89 -4.61 -5.06 15.57
CA LEU A 89 -4.67 -6.41 16.12
C LEU A 89 -3.49 -6.72 17.05
N VAL A 90 -2.32 -6.08 16.90
CA VAL A 90 -1.17 -6.27 17.80
C VAL A 90 -1.43 -5.68 19.18
N ASP A 91 -2.26 -4.65 19.29
CA ASP A 91 -2.79 -4.21 20.60
C ASP A 91 -3.52 -5.35 21.35
N ARG A 92 -3.94 -6.42 20.64
CA ARG A 92 -4.43 -7.70 21.18
C ARG A 92 -3.78 -8.88 20.47
N PRO A 93 -2.52 -9.23 20.79
CA PRO A 93 -1.69 -10.09 19.96
C PRO A 93 -2.40 -11.41 19.64
N LEU A 94 -2.60 -11.64 18.35
CA LEU A 94 -3.03 -12.93 17.87
C LEU A 94 -1.90 -13.93 18.14
N SER A 95 -2.22 -15.06 18.76
CA SER A 95 -1.25 -16.09 19.15
C SER A 95 -0.70 -16.88 17.94
N LEU A 96 -0.17 -16.17 16.93
CA LEU A 96 0.34 -16.68 15.66
C LEU A 96 1.78 -17.19 15.81
N GLY A 97 1.95 -18.29 16.54
CA GLY A 97 3.26 -18.80 16.96
C GLY A 97 4.18 -19.29 15.85
N ARG A 98 3.70 -19.47 14.61
CA ARG A 98 4.47 -19.97 13.47
C ARG A 98 4.38 -19.07 12.23
N THR A 99 4.06 -17.78 12.42
CA THR A 99 4.00 -16.78 11.35
C THR A 99 5.22 -15.86 11.40
N THR A 100 5.92 -15.67 10.27
CA THR A 100 7.10 -14.81 10.22
C THR A 100 7.33 -14.18 8.84
N PHE A 101 7.94 -13.00 8.85
CA PHE A 101 8.50 -12.36 7.65
C PHE A 101 10.00 -12.66 7.48
N ALA A 102 10.63 -13.31 8.45
CA ALA A 102 12.03 -13.66 8.42
C ALA A 102 12.28 -14.96 7.63
N ARG A 103 13.55 -15.39 7.62
CA ARG A 103 13.90 -16.77 7.31
C ARG A 103 13.37 -17.64 8.44
N PHE A 104 12.59 -18.66 8.10
CA PHE A 104 12.14 -19.64 9.09
C PHE A 104 13.24 -20.71 9.19
N GLU A 105 13.73 -20.93 10.41
CA GLU A 105 14.69 -21.98 10.73
C GLU A 105 13.96 -22.97 11.64
N GLY A 106 13.44 -24.05 11.06
CA GLY A 106 12.69 -25.05 11.81
C GLY A 106 12.14 -26.15 10.90
N ASP A 107 11.60 -27.19 11.53
CA ASP A 107 11.08 -28.36 10.84
C ASP A 107 9.71 -28.09 10.20
N ASN A 108 9.36 -28.88 9.18
CA ASN A 108 8.09 -28.85 8.45
C ASN A 108 7.82 -27.51 7.72
N VAL A 109 8.75 -27.11 6.85
CA VAL A 109 8.65 -25.90 6.00
C VAL A 109 8.59 -26.32 4.54
N ALA A 110 7.55 -25.88 3.82
CA ALA A 110 7.51 -25.98 2.37
C ALA A 110 8.50 -24.96 1.77
N LEU A 111 9.59 -25.46 1.21
CA LEU A 111 10.54 -24.61 0.49
C LEU A 111 9.97 -24.23 -0.89
N PRO A 112 10.29 -23.03 -1.39
CA PRO A 112 9.91 -22.66 -2.75
C PRO A 112 10.52 -23.66 -3.74
N HIS A 113 9.70 -24.19 -4.63
CA HIS A 113 10.11 -25.10 -5.68
C HIS A 113 9.64 -24.57 -7.04
N SER A 114 10.41 -24.89 -8.07
CA SER A 114 10.03 -24.69 -9.47
C SER A 114 9.98 -26.06 -10.16
N VAL A 115 9.17 -26.16 -11.19
CA VAL A 115 9.05 -27.36 -12.05
C VAL A 115 9.65 -27.03 -13.41
N TYR A 116 10.58 -27.87 -13.88
CA TYR A 116 11.18 -27.75 -15.20
C TYR A 116 10.26 -28.31 -16.29
N ASN A 117 10.57 -28.04 -17.55
CA ASN A 117 9.78 -28.53 -18.71
C ASN A 117 9.75 -30.06 -18.82
N ASP A 118 10.69 -30.75 -18.17
CA ASP A 118 10.74 -32.22 -18.06
C ASP A 118 9.97 -32.76 -16.85
N SER A 119 9.18 -31.91 -16.18
CA SER A 119 8.43 -32.21 -14.95
C SER A 119 9.29 -32.53 -13.72
N SER A 120 10.62 -32.38 -13.79
CA SER A 120 11.47 -32.47 -12.61
C SER A 120 11.32 -31.23 -11.73
N SER A 121 11.46 -31.39 -10.41
CA SER A 121 11.36 -30.28 -9.46
C SER A 121 12.73 -29.88 -8.91
N ALA A 122 12.99 -28.58 -8.81
CA ALA A 122 14.14 -28.06 -8.07
C ALA A 122 13.71 -27.04 -7.02
N VAL A 123 14.41 -27.08 -5.88
CA VAL A 123 14.28 -26.06 -4.83
C VAL A 123 14.87 -24.75 -5.35
N VAL A 124 14.08 -23.68 -5.29
CA VAL A 124 14.54 -22.34 -5.67
C VAL A 124 15.48 -21.84 -4.56
N PRO A 125 16.74 -21.52 -4.88
CA PRO A 125 17.67 -21.04 -3.87
C PRO A 125 17.18 -19.71 -3.29
N SER A 126 17.16 -19.62 -1.96
CA SER A 126 16.82 -18.37 -1.29
C SER A 126 17.87 -17.30 -1.63
N SER A 127 17.43 -16.16 -2.15
CA SER A 127 18.34 -15.05 -2.45
C SER A 127 19.09 -14.59 -1.19
N ARG A 128 20.41 -14.38 -1.30
CA ARG A 128 21.27 -13.85 -0.22
C ARG A 128 20.95 -12.41 0.19
N TRP A 129 20.08 -11.75 -0.56
CA TRP A 129 19.51 -10.44 -0.24
C TRP A 129 18.61 -10.62 0.99
N SER A 130 19.23 -10.50 2.16
CA SER A 130 18.60 -10.69 3.47
C SER A 130 17.80 -9.45 3.87
N THR A 131 17.07 -9.56 4.98
CA THR A 131 16.34 -8.47 5.66
C THR A 131 17.19 -7.21 5.88
N ILE A 132 18.53 -7.32 5.86
CA ILE A 132 19.47 -6.21 6.01
C ILE A 132 19.51 -5.31 4.74
N GLY A 133 19.20 -5.84 3.56
CA GLY A 133 19.29 -5.12 2.28
C GLY A 133 18.04 -4.32 1.88
N GLY A 134 17.07 -4.10 2.78
CA GLY A 134 15.85 -3.31 2.49
C GLY A 134 14.81 -3.97 1.57
N LEU A 135 15.16 -5.04 0.85
CA LEU A 135 14.25 -5.82 0.00
C LEU A 135 13.44 -6.89 0.77
N GLY A 136 13.58 -6.97 2.09
CA GLY A 136 12.82 -7.88 2.94
C GLY A 136 11.30 -7.68 2.84
N GLY A 137 10.84 -6.44 2.62
CA GLY A 137 9.41 -6.13 2.45
C GLY A 137 8.79 -6.68 1.17
N GLY A 138 9.61 -7.10 0.19
CA GLY A 138 9.16 -7.83 -1.00
C GLY A 138 9.02 -9.34 -0.78
N LYS A 139 9.53 -9.88 0.33
CA LYS A 139 9.36 -11.29 0.66
C LYS A 139 7.99 -11.46 1.34
N ALA A 140 7.14 -12.31 0.75
CA ALA A 140 5.85 -12.66 1.34
C ALA A 140 6.03 -13.25 2.75
N GLY A 141 5.11 -12.89 3.65
CA GLY A 141 5.01 -13.52 4.96
C GLY A 141 4.76 -15.01 4.81
N LYS A 142 5.34 -15.81 5.71
CA LYS A 142 5.15 -17.25 5.78
C LYS A 142 4.32 -17.55 7.02
N SER A 143 3.36 -18.44 6.89
CA SER A 143 2.46 -18.81 7.98
C SER A 143 2.06 -20.27 7.82
N THR A 144 1.50 -20.85 8.88
CA THR A 144 0.82 -22.15 8.79
C THR A 144 -0.65 -21.92 8.47
N ILE A 145 -1.35 -22.93 7.96
CA ILE A 145 -2.81 -22.85 7.76
C ILE A 145 -3.51 -22.55 9.09
N SER A 146 -3.06 -23.15 10.20
CA SER A 146 -3.64 -22.92 11.54
C SER A 146 -3.55 -21.45 11.96
N ASP A 147 -2.38 -20.84 11.85
CA ASP A 147 -2.19 -19.42 12.16
C ASP A 147 -3.00 -18.52 11.20
N LEU A 148 -3.02 -18.87 9.92
CA LEU A 148 -3.76 -18.12 8.91
C LEU A 148 -5.27 -18.12 9.21
N LEU A 149 -5.83 -19.23 9.70
CA LEU A 149 -7.22 -19.31 10.13
C LEU A 149 -7.52 -18.44 11.36
N ILE A 150 -6.60 -18.37 12.33
CA ILE A 150 -6.71 -17.46 13.48
C ILE A 150 -6.74 -16.01 12.98
N PHE A 151 -5.84 -15.67 12.06
CA PHE A 151 -5.80 -14.34 11.44
C PHE A 151 -7.10 -14.00 10.69
N TYR A 152 -7.58 -14.88 9.81
CA TYR A 152 -8.83 -14.65 9.07
C TYR A 152 -10.05 -14.54 9.99
N LYS A 153 -10.10 -15.28 11.10
CA LYS A 153 -11.19 -15.17 12.09
C LYS A 153 -11.16 -13.82 12.82
N ALA A 154 -9.98 -13.26 13.07
CA ALA A 154 -9.83 -11.99 13.76
C ALA A 154 -10.28 -10.78 12.93
N MET A 155 -10.11 -10.83 11.60
CA MET A 155 -10.45 -9.73 10.69
C MET A 155 -11.93 -9.27 10.77
N PRO A 156 -12.94 -10.15 10.63
CA PRO A 156 -14.35 -9.74 10.76
C PRO A 156 -14.73 -9.37 12.19
N LEU A 157 -14.09 -9.99 13.21
CA LEU A 157 -14.33 -9.62 14.61
C LEU A 157 -13.86 -8.19 14.91
N ALA A 158 -12.70 -7.80 14.36
CA ALA A 158 -12.21 -6.43 14.47
C ALA A 158 -13.12 -5.44 13.74
N TYR A 159 -13.56 -5.77 12.52
CA TYR A 159 -14.49 -4.93 11.76
C TYR A 159 -15.81 -4.68 12.52
N ASN A 160 -16.41 -5.73 13.09
CA ASN A 160 -17.68 -5.62 13.81
C ASN A 160 -17.55 -4.94 15.18
N SER A 161 -16.35 -4.82 15.74
CA SER A 161 -16.12 -4.15 17.03
C SER A 161 -15.92 -2.63 16.92
N GLU A 162 -15.78 -2.12 15.68
CA GLU A 162 -15.61 -0.69 15.37
C GLU A 162 -16.94 -0.02 14.92
N ILE A 163 -18.04 -0.78 14.85
CA ILE A 163 -19.41 -0.30 14.59
C ILE A 163 -20.19 -0.31 15.92
#